data_AF-A0A7V5L4I5-F1
#
_entry.id   AF-A0A7V5L4I5-F1
#
_cell.length_a   1.000
_cell.length_b   1.000
_cell.length_c   1.000
_cell.angle_alpha   90.00
_cell.angle_beta   90.00
_cell.angle_gamma   90.00
#
_symmetry.space_group_name_H-M   'P 1'
#
loop_
_entity.id
_entity.type
_entity.pdbx_description
1 polymer ?
#
loop_
_entity_poly.entity_id
_entity_poly.type
_entity_poly.pdbx_seq_one_letter_code
_entity_poly.pdbx_strand_id
1 'polypeptide(L)'
;MTLLNLFPLKNYYLLPTNMKTEKNNTNIKNHFQLIYQAFHRIVQKLPHSTNYLWHRVEENNLDLWKLISHQSSQRNNLNKIKIAIENIISYLSLLMSIRFLPDKNFHLLIKEYNNLLSEIISPNDQNHKRKVAKINKSTLLKNQKVIQRQERIIKFLQQREKTAVGEILMLLPQVSKRTIYRDLDNLAKKGVLKKEISKANSKKIIFYQYTN
;
A
#
# COMPACT_ATOMS: atom_id res chain seq x y z
N MET A 1 -39.36 -10.97 -6.30
CA MET A 1 -38.63 -10.22 -7.34
C MET A 1 -37.17 -10.15 -6.90
N THR A 2 -36.38 -11.09 -7.39
CA THR A 2 -35.12 -11.55 -6.81
C THR A 2 -33.95 -11.02 -7.66
N LEU A 3 -33.26 -9.99 -7.17
CA LEU A 3 -32.05 -9.43 -7.80
C LEU A 3 -30.80 -10.04 -7.15
N LEU A 4 -30.59 -11.34 -7.32
CA LEU A 4 -29.39 -12.04 -6.85
C LEU A 4 -28.80 -13.00 -7.90
N ASN A 5 -29.06 -12.76 -9.19
CA ASN A 5 -28.62 -13.59 -10.31
C ASN A 5 -28.06 -12.79 -11.50
N LEU A 6 -27.18 -11.82 -11.25
CA LEU A 6 -26.36 -11.22 -12.32
C LEU A 6 -24.90 -11.30 -11.92
N PHE A 7 -24.12 -11.98 -12.78
CA PHE A 7 -22.68 -12.25 -12.75
C PHE A 7 -22.25 -13.57 -12.09
N PRO A 8 -22.23 -14.68 -12.86
CA PRO A 8 -21.24 -15.71 -12.60
C PRO A 8 -19.86 -15.04 -12.66
N LEU A 9 -19.00 -15.35 -11.69
CA LEU A 9 -17.56 -15.05 -11.72
C LEU A 9 -16.96 -15.74 -12.96
N LYS A 10 -17.09 -15.12 -14.14
CA LYS A 10 -16.47 -15.58 -15.38
C LYS A 10 -14.97 -15.63 -15.14
N ASN A 11 -14.43 -16.85 -15.18
CA ASN A 11 -13.03 -17.19 -15.43
C ASN A 11 -12.10 -15.97 -15.49
N TYR A 12 -11.62 -15.50 -14.34
CA TYR A 12 -10.47 -14.62 -14.32
C TYR A 12 -9.36 -15.35 -15.07
N TYR A 13 -8.81 -14.71 -16.10
CA TYR A 13 -7.72 -15.21 -16.92
C TYR A 13 -6.62 -15.77 -16.03
N LEU A 14 -6.61 -17.09 -15.84
CA LEU A 14 -5.51 -17.78 -15.21
C LEU A 14 -4.32 -17.54 -16.15
N LEU A 15 -3.37 -16.72 -15.70
CA LEU A 15 -2.13 -16.54 -16.44
C LEU A 15 -1.54 -17.93 -16.70
N PRO A 16 -1.18 -18.27 -17.94
CA PRO A 16 -0.73 -19.62 -18.28
C PRO A 16 0.50 -19.99 -17.45
N THR A 17 0.42 -21.08 -16.69
CA THR A 17 1.41 -21.48 -15.68
C THR A 17 2.50 -22.42 -16.19
N ASN A 18 2.45 -22.88 -17.44
CA ASN A 18 3.33 -23.95 -17.94
C ASN A 18 4.25 -23.49 -19.07
N MET A 19 5.46 -23.02 -18.76
CA MET A 19 6.62 -23.05 -19.67
C MET A 19 7.94 -23.10 -18.87
N LYS A 20 8.87 -23.99 -19.26
CA LYS A 20 10.25 -24.04 -18.76
C LYS A 20 11.00 -22.80 -19.27
N THR A 21 11.21 -21.81 -18.41
CA THR A 21 11.95 -20.58 -18.75
C THR A 21 13.23 -20.46 -17.92
N GLU A 22 14.20 -19.73 -18.46
CA GLU A 22 15.43 -19.32 -17.76
C GLU A 22 15.10 -18.73 -16.38
N LYS A 23 15.86 -19.14 -15.36
CA LYS A 23 15.64 -18.85 -13.93
C LYS A 23 15.41 -17.35 -13.62
N ASN A 24 16.00 -16.45 -14.40
CA ASN A 24 15.82 -15.00 -14.24
C ASN A 24 14.45 -14.53 -14.72
N ASN A 25 13.98 -15.04 -15.86
CA ASN A 25 12.67 -14.70 -16.42
C ASN A 25 11.55 -15.19 -15.48
N THR A 26 11.74 -16.35 -14.85
CA THR A 26 10.78 -16.87 -13.85
C THR A 26 10.54 -15.90 -12.70
N ASN A 27 11.57 -15.19 -12.21
CA ASN A 27 11.41 -14.23 -11.11
C ASN A 27 10.59 -13.00 -11.51
N ILE A 28 10.83 -12.43 -12.69
CA ILE A 28 10.12 -11.25 -13.19
C ILE A 28 8.65 -11.58 -13.42
N LYS A 29 8.36 -12.73 -14.04
CA LYS A 29 6.99 -13.23 -14.22
C LYS A 29 6.25 -13.40 -12.90
N ASN A 30 6.91 -14.03 -11.92
CA ASN A 30 6.33 -14.22 -10.59
C ASN A 30 6.06 -12.87 -9.90
N HIS A 31 6.99 -11.92 -9.99
CA HIS A 31 6.81 -10.60 -9.41
C HIS A 31 5.63 -9.86 -10.05
N PHE A 32 5.57 -9.83 -11.38
CA PHE A 32 4.44 -9.24 -12.09
C PHE A 32 3.10 -9.92 -11.69
N GLN A 33 3.06 -11.25 -11.61
CA GLN A 33 1.86 -11.98 -11.21
C GLN A 33 1.36 -11.58 -9.81
N LEU A 34 2.27 -11.35 -8.86
CA LEU A 34 1.92 -10.87 -7.52
C LEU A 34 1.33 -9.45 -7.56
N ILE A 35 1.91 -8.55 -8.36
CA ILE A 35 1.40 -7.20 -8.55
C ILE A 35 0.00 -7.25 -9.17
N TYR A 36 -0.19 -8.04 -10.23
CA TYR A 36 -1.46 -8.20 -10.92
C TYR A 36 -2.56 -8.75 -10.01
N GLN A 37 -2.26 -9.78 -9.20
CA GLN A 37 -3.20 -10.29 -8.20
C GLN A 37 -3.58 -9.24 -7.14
N ALA A 38 -2.61 -8.44 -6.69
CA ALA A 38 -2.87 -7.37 -5.73
C ALA A 38 -3.77 -6.29 -6.35
N PHE A 39 -3.51 -5.92 -7.61
CA PHE A 39 -4.34 -5.00 -8.38
C PHE A 39 -5.79 -5.51 -8.50
N HIS A 40 -6.00 -6.76 -8.90
CA HIS A 40 -7.34 -7.35 -9.01
C HIS A 40 -8.14 -7.31 -7.70
N ARG A 41 -7.50 -7.63 -6.57
CA ARG A 41 -8.13 -7.54 -5.24
C ARG A 41 -8.54 -6.10 -4.87
N ILE A 42 -7.83 -5.13 -5.41
CA ILE A 42 -8.11 -3.71 -5.20
C ILE A 42 -9.28 -3.28 -6.09
N VAL A 43 -9.28 -3.66 -7.36
CA VAL A 43 -10.33 -3.33 -8.33
C VAL A 43 -11.69 -3.93 -7.95
N GLN A 44 -11.71 -5.14 -7.38
CA GLN A 44 -12.94 -5.76 -6.89
C GLN A 44 -13.69 -4.92 -5.83
N LYS A 45 -13.04 -3.93 -5.22
CA LYS A 45 -13.63 -3.05 -4.21
C LYS A 45 -14.04 -1.69 -4.75
N LEU A 46 -13.78 -1.42 -6.04
CA LEU A 46 -14.08 -0.12 -6.65
C LEU A 46 -15.54 -0.03 -7.11
N PRO A 47 -16.15 1.17 -7.06
CA PRO A 47 -17.49 1.37 -7.61
C PRO A 47 -17.47 1.26 -9.13
N HIS A 48 -18.56 0.75 -9.71
CA HIS A 48 -18.69 0.52 -11.16
C HIS A 48 -18.53 1.80 -12.00
N SER A 49 -18.78 2.98 -11.44
CA SER A 49 -18.56 4.28 -12.11
C SER A 49 -17.10 4.52 -12.52
N THR A 50 -16.14 3.83 -11.89
CA THR A 50 -14.72 3.92 -12.23
C THR A 50 -14.31 3.03 -13.41
N ASN A 51 -15.29 2.51 -14.17
CA ASN A 51 -15.09 1.40 -15.09
C ASN A 51 -13.93 1.63 -16.05
N TYR A 52 -13.92 2.82 -16.65
CA TYR A 52 -12.99 3.15 -17.72
C TYR A 52 -11.51 3.12 -17.29
N LEU A 53 -11.17 3.72 -16.16
CA LEU A 53 -9.76 3.83 -15.74
C LEU A 53 -9.16 2.48 -15.37
N TRP A 54 -9.92 1.61 -14.69
CA TRP A 54 -9.40 0.29 -14.38
C TRP A 54 -9.30 -0.58 -15.64
N HIS A 55 -10.24 -0.47 -16.59
CA HIS A 55 -10.13 -1.17 -17.87
C HIS A 55 -8.83 -0.80 -18.59
N ARG A 56 -8.43 0.48 -18.57
CA ARG A 56 -7.15 0.92 -19.12
C ARG A 56 -5.94 0.32 -18.39
N VAL A 57 -5.97 0.26 -17.06
CA VAL A 57 -4.91 -0.39 -16.29
C VAL A 57 -4.83 -1.89 -16.62
N GLU A 58 -5.99 -2.54 -16.75
CA GLU A 58 -6.09 -3.97 -17.07
C GLU A 58 -5.54 -4.29 -18.46
N GLU A 59 -5.94 -3.51 -19.47
CA GLU A 59 -5.40 -3.62 -20.83
C GLU A 59 -3.87 -3.50 -20.84
N ASN A 60 -3.33 -2.47 -20.20
CA ASN A 60 -1.88 -2.28 -20.13
C ASN A 60 -1.18 -3.40 -19.34
N ASN A 61 -1.81 -3.95 -18.30
CA ASN A 61 -1.28 -5.11 -17.58
C ASN A 61 -1.21 -6.36 -18.45
N LEU A 62 -2.24 -6.63 -19.25
CA LEU A 62 -2.27 -7.76 -20.17
C LEU A 62 -1.19 -7.61 -21.25
N ASP A 63 -1.00 -6.40 -21.79
CA ASP A 63 0.05 -6.13 -22.76
C ASP A 63 1.44 -6.25 -22.13
N LEU A 64 1.63 -5.75 -20.91
CA LEU A 64 2.86 -5.94 -20.15
C LEU A 64 3.16 -7.43 -19.92
N TRP A 65 2.16 -8.25 -19.58
CA TRP A 65 2.33 -9.69 -19.45
C TRP A 65 2.79 -10.35 -20.76
N LYS A 66 2.18 -9.99 -21.90
CA LYS A 66 2.61 -10.48 -23.21
C LYS A 66 4.07 -10.11 -23.48
N LEU A 67 4.46 -8.87 -23.20
CA LEU A 67 5.83 -8.39 -23.42
C LEU A 67 6.85 -9.12 -22.53
N ILE A 68 6.54 -9.32 -21.24
CA ILE A 68 7.39 -10.09 -20.30
C ILE A 68 7.47 -11.57 -20.72
N SER A 69 6.36 -12.12 -21.23
CA SER A 69 6.30 -13.52 -21.62
C SER A 69 7.15 -13.86 -22.84
N HIS A 70 7.27 -12.93 -23.79
CA HIS A 70 8.01 -13.09 -25.05
C HIS A 70 9.41 -12.44 -25.02
N GLN A 71 9.95 -12.16 -23.83
CA GLN A 71 11.14 -11.33 -23.66
C GLN A 71 12.48 -11.96 -24.12
N SER A 72 12.46 -13.02 -24.93
CA SER A 72 13.64 -13.88 -25.12
C SER A 72 14.85 -13.23 -25.80
N SER A 73 14.80 -12.08 -26.52
CA SER A 73 16.04 -11.56 -27.17
C SER A 73 16.11 -10.08 -27.63
N GLN A 74 15.08 -9.23 -27.50
CA GLN A 74 15.11 -7.93 -28.19
C GLN A 74 15.18 -6.70 -27.26
N ARG A 75 16.22 -5.87 -27.43
CA ARG A 75 16.33 -4.53 -26.80
C ARG A 75 15.11 -3.65 -27.05
N ASN A 76 14.47 -3.79 -28.22
CA ASN A 76 13.24 -3.07 -28.58
C ASN A 76 12.06 -3.37 -27.64
N ASN A 77 12.06 -4.51 -26.94
CA ASN A 77 11.00 -4.86 -26.00
C ASN A 77 11.15 -4.12 -24.67
N LEU A 78 12.36 -3.70 -24.28
CA LEU A 78 12.57 -2.99 -23.02
C LEU A 78 11.87 -1.61 -23.02
N ASN A 79 11.97 -0.87 -24.12
CA ASN A 79 11.28 0.40 -24.24
C ASN A 79 9.75 0.23 -24.20
N LYS A 80 9.22 -0.79 -24.87
CA LYS A 80 7.78 -1.11 -24.84
C LYS A 80 7.31 -1.47 -23.43
N ILE A 81 8.08 -2.29 -22.71
CA ILE A 81 7.82 -2.64 -21.31
C ILE A 81 7.83 -1.40 -20.43
N LYS A 82 8.83 -0.53 -20.60
CA LYS A 82 8.95 0.72 -19.85
C LYS A 82 7.71 1.60 -20.05
N ILE A 83 7.32 1.84 -21.31
CA ILE A 83 6.14 2.63 -21.66
C ILE A 83 4.88 2.01 -21.05
N ALA A 84 4.70 0.69 -21.13
CA ALA A 84 3.55 0.01 -20.54
C ALA A 84 3.47 0.20 -19.01
N ILE A 85 4.61 0.09 -18.31
CA ILE A 85 4.67 0.33 -16.85
C ILE A 85 4.37 1.80 -16.52
N GLU A 86 4.93 2.76 -17.27
CA GLU A 86 4.67 4.20 -17.08
C GLU A 86 3.19 4.55 -17.29
N ASN A 87 2.54 3.95 -18.29
CA ASN A 87 1.11 4.11 -18.52
C ASN A 87 0.29 3.58 -17.33
N ILE A 88 0.62 2.38 -16.84
CA ILE A 88 -0.05 1.80 -15.66
C ILE A 88 0.09 2.72 -14.44
N ILE A 89 1.30 3.20 -14.16
CA ILE A 89 1.57 4.11 -13.04
C ILE A 89 0.77 5.42 -13.19
N SER A 90 0.68 5.96 -14.40
CA SER A 90 -0.08 7.18 -14.68
C SER A 90 -1.57 6.98 -14.39
N TYR A 91 -2.17 5.88 -14.86
CA TYR A 91 -3.57 5.57 -14.55
C TYR A 91 -3.82 5.28 -13.06
N LEU A 92 -2.89 4.60 -12.38
CA LEU A 92 -2.98 4.38 -10.93
C LEU A 92 -2.92 5.71 -10.16
N SER A 93 -2.13 6.67 -10.63
CA SER A 93 -2.03 8.01 -10.03
C SER A 93 -3.32 8.80 -10.23
N LEU A 94 -3.98 8.67 -11.39
CA LEU A 94 -5.31 9.24 -11.62
C LEU A 94 -6.37 8.58 -10.74
N LEU A 95 -6.36 7.25 -10.59
CA LEU A 95 -7.27 6.55 -9.68
C LEU A 95 -7.09 7.01 -8.22
N MET A 96 -5.84 7.28 -7.83
CA MET A 96 -5.52 7.82 -6.51
C MET A 96 -6.05 9.24 -6.32
N SER A 97 -5.96 10.12 -7.33
CA SER A 97 -6.43 11.51 -7.22
C SER A 97 -7.95 11.62 -7.01
N ILE A 98 -8.71 10.63 -7.49
CA ILE A 98 -10.18 10.60 -7.33
C ILE A 98 -10.59 10.00 -5.96
N ARG A 99 -9.62 9.62 -5.10
CA ARG A 99 -9.83 9.17 -3.71
C ARG A 99 -10.78 7.97 -3.52
N PHE A 100 -10.91 7.09 -4.51
CA PHE A 100 -11.81 5.93 -4.40
C PHE A 100 -11.31 4.81 -3.49
N LEU A 101 -10.01 4.75 -3.21
CA LEU A 101 -9.40 3.76 -2.32
C LEU A 101 -8.38 4.43 -1.40
N PRO A 102 -7.99 3.78 -0.30
CA PRO A 102 -6.94 4.29 0.57
C PRO A 102 -5.64 4.51 -0.21
N ASP A 103 -5.10 5.73 -0.14
CA ASP A 103 -3.87 6.17 -0.82
C ASP A 103 -2.74 5.15 -0.70
N LYS A 104 -2.62 4.53 0.48
CA LYS A 104 -1.61 3.53 0.78
C LYS A 104 -1.56 2.35 -0.20
N ASN A 105 -2.72 1.90 -0.69
CA ASN A 105 -2.78 0.76 -1.61
C ASN A 105 -2.20 1.14 -2.98
N PHE A 106 -2.54 2.33 -3.48
CA PHE A 106 -2.00 2.84 -4.74
C PHE A 106 -0.51 3.13 -4.65
N HIS A 107 -0.05 3.77 -3.58
CA HIS A 107 1.38 4.00 -3.35
C HIS A 107 2.17 2.69 -3.34
N LEU A 108 1.61 1.63 -2.72
CA LEU A 108 2.25 0.32 -2.73
C LEU A 108 2.31 -0.28 -4.14
N LEU A 109 1.20 -0.26 -4.90
CA LEU A 109 1.20 -0.75 -6.28
C LEU A 109 2.21 0.01 -7.15
N ILE A 110 2.18 1.35 -7.13
CA ILE A 110 3.10 2.20 -7.88
C ILE A 110 4.56 1.85 -7.53
N LYS A 111 4.85 1.67 -6.24
CA LYS A 111 6.18 1.25 -5.79
C LYS A 111 6.57 -0.11 -6.37
N GLU A 112 5.68 -1.10 -6.35
CA GLU A 112 6.01 -2.44 -6.88
C GLU A 112 6.17 -2.43 -8.41
N TYR A 113 5.40 -1.64 -9.16
CA TYR A 113 5.65 -1.45 -10.59
C TYR A 113 7.01 -0.81 -10.88
N ASN A 114 7.44 0.17 -10.09
CA ASN A 114 8.78 0.75 -10.20
C ASN A 114 9.88 -0.27 -9.85
N ASN A 115 9.64 -1.13 -8.85
CA ASN A 115 10.55 -2.23 -8.52
C ASN A 115 10.66 -3.22 -9.69
N LEU A 116 9.53 -3.59 -10.29
CA LEU A 116 9.48 -4.48 -11.46
C LEU A 116 10.22 -3.86 -12.66
N LEU A 117 10.03 -2.57 -12.93
CA LEU A 117 10.78 -1.88 -13.99
C LEU A 117 12.29 -1.93 -13.73
N SER A 118 12.70 -1.70 -12.48
CA SER A 118 14.10 -1.79 -12.08
C SER A 118 14.67 -3.20 -12.22
N GLU A 119 13.87 -4.24 -11.92
CA GLU A 119 14.22 -5.65 -12.15
C GLU A 119 14.45 -5.96 -13.62
N ILE A 120 13.65 -5.36 -14.50
CA ILE A 120 13.72 -5.59 -15.93
C ILE A 120 14.90 -4.86 -16.58
N ILE A 121 15.19 -3.62 -16.14
CA ILE A 121 16.28 -2.80 -16.72
C ILE A 121 17.66 -3.26 -16.21
N SER A 122 17.77 -3.56 -14.91
CA SER A 122 19.06 -3.91 -14.26
C SER A 122 18.98 -5.27 -13.56
N PRO A 123 18.99 -6.39 -14.29
CA PRO A 123 18.86 -7.73 -13.69
C PRO A 123 20.02 -8.09 -12.74
N ASN A 124 21.22 -7.52 -12.95
CA ASN A 124 22.41 -7.84 -12.15
C ASN A 124 22.47 -7.16 -10.76
N ASP A 125 21.74 -6.05 -10.55
CA ASP A 125 21.78 -5.30 -9.28
C ASP A 125 20.93 -5.93 -8.16
N GLN A 126 20.14 -6.97 -8.50
CA GLN A 126 19.08 -7.52 -7.65
C GLN A 126 19.57 -8.42 -6.51
N ASN A 127 20.78 -8.99 -6.62
CA ASN A 127 21.34 -9.85 -5.57
C ASN A 127 21.61 -9.09 -4.25
N HIS A 128 21.77 -7.76 -4.30
CA HIS A 128 21.99 -6.95 -3.09
C HIS A 128 20.68 -6.51 -2.40
N LYS A 129 19.58 -6.28 -3.12
CA LYS A 129 18.33 -5.77 -2.52
C LYS A 129 17.45 -6.86 -1.88
N ARG A 130 17.50 -8.11 -2.37
CA ARG A 130 16.61 -9.19 -1.88
C ARG A 130 16.93 -9.71 -0.47
N LYS A 131 18.17 -9.55 0.02
CA LYS A 131 18.50 -9.82 1.45
C LYS A 131 17.81 -8.84 2.42
N VAL A 132 17.41 -7.66 1.96
CA VAL A 132 16.75 -6.62 2.80
C VAL A 132 15.22 -6.82 2.86
N ALA A 133 14.60 -7.38 1.82
CA ALA A 133 13.14 -7.51 1.73
C ALA A 133 12.53 -8.57 2.67
N LYS A 134 13.27 -9.64 3.03
CA LYS A 134 12.78 -10.69 3.94
C LYS A 134 12.58 -10.19 5.38
N ILE A 135 13.21 -9.07 5.74
CA ILE A 135 13.04 -8.40 7.05
C ILE A 135 11.75 -7.56 7.08
N ASN A 136 11.14 -7.24 5.94
CA ASN A 136 10.14 -6.16 5.86
C ASN A 136 8.66 -6.55 5.95
N LYS A 137 8.29 -7.83 5.85
CA LYS A 137 6.87 -8.22 5.95
C LYS A 137 6.31 -8.06 7.38
N SER A 138 7.14 -8.34 8.39
CA SER A 138 6.77 -8.16 9.81
C SER A 138 6.77 -6.69 10.24
N THR A 139 7.69 -5.87 9.71
CA THR A 139 7.73 -4.42 9.97
C THR A 139 6.59 -3.69 9.26
N LEU A 140 6.20 -4.11 8.05
CA LEU A 140 5.08 -3.51 7.33
C LEU A 140 3.76 -3.70 8.09
N LEU A 141 3.46 -4.92 8.55
CA LEU A 141 2.27 -5.21 9.36
C LEU A 141 2.30 -4.47 10.71
N LYS A 142 3.45 -4.39 11.38
CA LYS A 142 3.62 -3.59 12.60
C LYS A 142 3.36 -2.11 12.34
N ASN A 143 3.85 -1.56 11.23
CA ASN A 143 3.63 -0.17 10.86
C ASN A 143 2.15 0.12 10.55
N GLN A 144 1.42 -0.80 9.91
CA GLN A 144 -0.02 -0.62 9.69
C GLN A 144 -0.79 -0.52 11.02
N LYS A 145 -0.49 -1.41 11.97
CA LYS A 145 -1.14 -1.39 13.30
C LYS A 145 -0.83 -0.13 14.09
N VAL A 146 0.39 0.42 13.94
CA VAL A 146 0.78 1.70 14.56
C VAL A 146 -0.01 2.86 13.96
N ILE A 147 -0.15 2.93 12.64
CA ILE A 147 -0.87 4.00 11.95
C ILE A 147 -2.35 4.03 12.35
N GLN A 148 -3.05 2.89 12.27
CA GLN A 148 -4.47 2.81 12.65
C GLN A 148 -4.71 3.23 14.10
N ARG A 149 -3.78 2.89 15.01
CA ARG A 149 -3.88 3.31 16.41
C ARG A 149 -3.68 4.81 16.58
N GLN A 150 -2.68 5.38 15.91
CA GLN A 150 -2.43 6.82 15.93
C GLN A 150 -3.62 7.63 15.39
N GLU A 151 -4.27 7.14 14.32
CA GLU A 151 -5.48 7.76 13.77
C GLU A 151 -6.64 7.78 14.78
N ARG A 152 -6.84 6.69 15.54
CA ARG A 152 -7.87 6.65 16.60
C ARG A 152 -7.58 7.64 17.72
N ILE A 153 -6.30 7.78 18.11
CA ILE A 153 -5.86 8.77 19.10
C ILE A 153 -6.15 10.19 18.60
N ILE A 154 -5.81 10.49 17.33
CA ILE A 154 -6.05 11.80 16.74
C ILE A 154 -7.55 12.11 16.70
N LYS A 155 -8.40 11.20 16.21
CA LYS A 155 -9.86 11.40 16.17
C LYS A 155 -10.44 11.67 17.54
N PHE A 156 -9.96 10.96 18.57
CA PHE A 156 -10.39 11.17 19.94
C PHE A 156 -9.97 12.55 20.48
N LEU A 157 -8.74 12.98 20.18
CA LEU A 157 -8.23 14.31 20.57
C LEU A 157 -8.83 15.46 19.74
N GLN A 158 -9.39 15.20 18.57
CA GLN A 158 -10.14 16.22 17.81
C GLN A 158 -11.49 16.53 18.47
N GLN A 159 -12.07 15.57 19.20
CA GLN A 159 -13.35 15.72 19.90
C GLN A 159 -13.20 16.35 21.30
N ARG A 160 -11.97 16.47 21.80
CA ARG A 160 -11.67 16.97 23.15
C ARG A 160 -10.56 17.99 23.09
N GLU A 161 -10.76 19.17 23.67
CA GLU A 161 -9.73 20.22 23.64
C GLU A 161 -8.40 19.78 24.28
N LYS A 162 -8.46 19.04 25.40
CA LYS A 162 -7.29 18.62 26.15
C LYS A 162 -7.56 17.33 26.89
N THR A 163 -6.64 16.36 26.78
CA THR A 163 -6.86 15.03 27.35
C THR A 163 -5.61 14.53 28.08
N ALA A 164 -5.79 13.93 29.26
CA ALA A 164 -4.74 13.22 29.98
C ALA A 164 -4.50 11.83 29.40
N VAL A 165 -3.27 11.31 29.53
CA VAL A 165 -2.89 9.98 28.98
C VAL A 165 -3.73 8.84 29.56
N GLY A 166 -4.22 8.97 30.80
CA GLY A 166 -5.09 7.97 31.42
C GLY A 166 -6.41 7.77 30.67
N GLU A 167 -7.01 8.84 30.17
CA GLU A 167 -8.26 8.76 29.40
C GLU A 167 -8.03 8.13 28.02
N ILE A 168 -6.89 8.43 27.38
CA ILE A 168 -6.50 7.80 26.10
C ILE A 168 -6.30 6.29 26.28
N LEU A 169 -5.83 5.86 27.45
CA LEU A 169 -5.68 4.43 27.76
C LEU A 169 -7.04 3.71 27.80
N MET A 170 -8.11 4.39 28.25
CA MET A 170 -9.46 3.82 28.26
C MET A 170 -10.00 3.56 26.84
N LEU A 171 -9.57 4.35 25.85
CA LEU A 171 -9.93 4.16 24.44
C LEU A 171 -9.24 2.93 23.83
N LEU A 172 -8.06 2.57 24.32
CA LEU A 172 -7.18 1.55 23.74
C LEU A 172 -6.65 0.59 24.82
N PRO A 173 -7.53 -0.17 25.50
CA PRO A 173 -7.16 -1.01 26.65
C PRO A 173 -6.15 -2.11 26.31
N GLN A 174 -6.10 -2.54 25.06
CA GLN A 174 -5.17 -3.55 24.56
C GLN A 174 -3.71 -3.05 24.39
N VAL A 175 -3.45 -1.77 24.67
CA VAL A 175 -2.15 -1.14 24.45
C VAL A 175 -1.56 -0.62 25.76
N SER A 176 -0.29 -0.96 26.01
CA SER A 176 0.39 -0.49 27.23
C SER A 176 0.52 1.03 27.28
N LYS A 177 0.51 1.59 28.49
CA LYS A 177 0.74 3.02 28.75
C LYS A 177 2.01 3.55 28.06
N ARG A 178 3.09 2.76 28.07
CA ARG A 178 4.37 3.09 27.40
C ARG A 178 4.22 3.22 25.89
N THR A 179 3.46 2.34 25.25
CA THR A 179 3.21 2.41 23.81
C THR A 179 2.38 3.64 23.45
N ILE A 180 1.39 3.99 24.27
CA ILE A 180 0.60 5.22 24.10
C ILE A 180 1.51 6.46 24.20
N TYR A 181 2.38 6.56 25.22
CA TYR A 181 3.34 7.66 25.31
C TYR A 181 4.24 7.76 24.07
N ARG A 182 4.73 6.62 23.56
CA ARG A 182 5.57 6.60 22.36
C ARG A 182 4.83 7.14 21.14
N ASP A 183 3.58 6.74 20.95
CA ASP A 183 2.77 7.22 19.84
C ASP A 183 2.44 8.71 19.97
N LEU A 184 2.08 9.18 21.16
CA LEU A 184 1.79 10.58 21.44
C LEU A 184 3.03 11.47 21.28
N ASP A 185 4.20 11.03 21.76
CA ASP A 185 5.46 11.75 21.56
C ASP A 185 5.88 11.78 20.09
N ASN A 186 5.63 10.71 19.33
CA ASN A 186 5.88 10.70 17.89
C ASN A 186 4.96 11.68 17.14
N LEU A 187 3.69 11.77 17.54
CA LEU A 187 2.74 12.72 16.96
C LEU A 187 3.08 14.16 17.34
N ALA A 188 3.50 14.39 18.58
CA ALA A 188 3.95 15.71 19.03
C ALA A 188 5.22 16.17 18.30
N LYS A 189 6.21 15.28 18.12
CA LYS A 189 7.42 15.55 17.32
C LYS A 189 7.11 15.92 15.87
N LYS A 190 6.00 15.41 15.31
CA LYS A 190 5.53 15.74 13.96
C LYS A 190 4.73 17.04 13.89
N GLY A 191 4.50 17.71 15.03
CA GLY A 191 3.67 18.92 15.10
C GLY A 191 2.16 18.66 15.05
N VAL A 192 1.71 17.40 15.07
CA VAL A 192 0.27 17.07 15.04
C VAL A 192 -0.37 17.36 16.39
N LEU A 193 0.37 17.14 17.48
CA LEU A 193 -0.11 17.35 18.85
C LEU A 193 0.77 18.36 19.60
N LYS A 194 0.14 19.18 20.43
CA LYS A 194 0.82 19.99 21.44
C LYS A 194 0.89 19.22 22.75
N LYS A 195 2.10 19.09 23.31
CA LYS A 195 2.36 18.43 24.59
C LYS A 195 2.48 19.47 25.70
N GLU A 196 1.66 19.35 26.74
CA GLU A 196 1.65 20.26 27.88
C GLU A 196 1.94 19.50 29.18
N ILE A 197 2.72 20.12 30.07
CA ILE A 197 3.10 19.55 31.36
C ILE A 197 2.52 20.44 32.44
N SER A 198 1.66 19.87 33.29
CA SER A 198 1.17 20.53 34.49
C SER A 198 1.72 19.84 35.74
N LYS A 199 1.93 20.61 36.81
CA LYS A 199 2.28 20.10 38.13
C LYS A 199 1.09 20.35 39.05
N ALA A 200 0.50 19.28 39.57
CA ALA A 200 -0.53 19.36 40.60
C ALA A 200 -0.10 18.49 41.79
N ASN A 201 -0.06 19.05 43.00
CA ASN A 201 0.27 18.34 44.23
C ASN A 201 1.57 17.51 44.12
N SER A 202 2.64 18.12 43.61
CA SER A 202 3.95 17.48 43.39
C SER A 202 3.98 16.33 42.36
N LYS A 203 2.84 16.02 41.70
CA LYS A 203 2.74 15.03 40.64
C LYS A 203 2.72 15.73 39.27
N LYS A 204 3.52 15.19 38.34
CA LYS A 204 3.59 15.66 36.95
C LYS A 204 2.49 15.00 36.14
N ILE A 205 1.60 15.81 35.56
CA ILE A 205 0.54 15.35 34.65
C ILE A 205 0.88 15.85 33.25
N ILE A 206 0.83 14.94 32.27
CA ILE A 206 1.10 15.24 30.87
C ILE A 206 -0.22 15.23 30.11
N PHE A 207 -0.49 16.33 29.45
CA PHE A 207 -1.65 16.54 28.59
C PHE A 207 -1.21 16.62 27.14
N TYR A 208 -2.08 16.16 26.25
CA TYR A 208 -1.93 16.33 24.81
C TYR A 208 -3.18 17.00 24.25
N GLN A 209 -2.97 17.92 23.32
CA GLN A 209 -4.00 18.68 22.62
C GLN A 209 -3.75 18.56 21.11
N TYR A 210 -4.82 18.43 20.32
CA TYR A 210 -4.71 18.46 18.86
C TYR A 210 -4.39 19.87 18.37
N THR A 211 -3.45 20.00 17.45
CA THR A 211 -3.06 21.27 16.83
C THR A 211 -3.73 21.34 15.46
N ASN A 212 -4.66 22.28 15.29
CA ASN A 212 -5.31 22.55 14.00
C ASN A 212 -4.35 23.24 13.04
#